data_AF-A0AAX4HYX0-F1
#
_entry.id   AF-A0AAX4HYX0-F1
#
_cell.length_a   1.000
_cell.length_b   1.000
_cell.length_c   1.000
_cell.angle_alpha   90.00
_cell.angle_beta   90.00
_cell.angle_gamma   90.00
#
_symmetry.space_group_name_H-M   'P 1'
#
loop_
_entity.id
_entity.type
_entity.pdbx_description
1 polymer ?
#
loop_
_entity_poly.entity_id
_entity_poly.type
_entity_poly.pdbx_seq_one_letter_code
_entity_poly.pdbx_strand_id
1 'polypeptide(L)'
;MWSISVKHLVLLLLGLANFTLADKILLGYRRVNKLEADQIKKEKNIFRDIKFDEKAKLKGWAQIGYGVYLSMAVHSYRDNPKDWWCYVEAERDQLVAAPKVWIPKDYWYHPEEEIEGYVQSQLAKKEHASSAIRMSKVEAGHENNIQMLIPTWMVQQNVLETSARCYQTVNELPYVNPVSYENWPNFRNEPNVGEDEESSSGGRRKGKAEKGKTAKGKPEKGKPEKGKIEKGKTRKGKPRPQ
;
A
#
# COMPACT_ATOMS: atom_id res chain seq x y z
N MET A 1 19.00 -56.69 1.41
CA MET A 1 19.46 -55.29 1.45
C MET A 1 19.27 -54.69 0.06
N TRP A 2 18.29 -53.80 -0.13
CA TRP A 2 18.12 -53.11 -1.41
C TRP A 2 19.16 -51.99 -1.52
N SER A 3 20.04 -52.08 -2.51
CA SER A 3 21.07 -51.05 -2.74
C SER A 3 20.43 -49.86 -3.47
N ILE A 4 20.44 -48.69 -2.84
CA ILE A 4 20.00 -47.44 -3.47
C ILE A 4 21.06 -47.07 -4.52
N SER A 5 20.70 -47.18 -5.80
CA SER A 5 21.58 -46.78 -6.91
C SER A 5 21.71 -45.24 -6.98
N VAL A 6 22.89 -44.76 -7.39
CA VAL A 6 23.21 -43.34 -7.61
C VAL A 6 22.14 -42.62 -8.46
N LYS A 7 21.49 -43.34 -9.40
CA LYS A 7 20.39 -42.79 -10.21
C LYS A 7 19.17 -42.37 -9.37
N HIS A 8 18.84 -43.12 -8.32
CA HIS A 8 17.77 -42.78 -7.39
C HIS A 8 18.14 -41.58 -6.52
N LEU A 9 19.42 -41.45 -6.13
CA LEU A 9 19.90 -40.30 -5.37
C LEU A 9 19.83 -39.01 -6.20
N VAL A 10 20.20 -39.08 -7.49
CA VAL A 10 20.12 -37.95 -8.43
C VAL A 10 18.67 -37.54 -8.70
N LEU A 11 17.75 -38.50 -8.89
CA LEU A 11 16.32 -38.20 -9.06
C LEU A 11 15.71 -37.61 -7.79
N LEU A 12 16.13 -38.05 -6.60
CA LEU A 12 15.67 -37.50 -5.33
C LEU A 12 16.22 -36.09 -5.08
N LEU A 13 17.49 -35.82 -5.43
CA LEU A 13 18.07 -34.48 -5.38
C LEU A 13 17.44 -33.50 -6.39
N LEU A 14 17.15 -33.95 -7.61
CA LEU A 14 16.42 -33.15 -8.61
C LEU A 14 14.95 -32.94 -8.21
N GLY A 15 14.33 -33.92 -7.55
CA GLY A 15 13.00 -33.77 -6.96
C GLY A 15 12.98 -32.71 -5.85
N LEU A 16 13.94 -32.75 -4.92
CA LEU A 16 14.05 -31.80 -3.81
C LEU A 16 14.46 -30.38 -4.26
N ALA A 17 15.27 -30.25 -5.31
CA ALA A 17 15.70 -28.95 -5.82
C ALA A 17 14.56 -28.10 -6.43
N ASN A 18 13.42 -28.70 -6.77
CA ASN A 18 12.28 -27.99 -7.35
C ASN A 18 11.24 -27.48 -6.32
N PHE A 19 11.42 -27.74 -5.02
CA PHE A 19 10.40 -27.42 -3.99
C PHE A 19 10.62 -26.09 -3.25
N THR A 20 11.55 -25.24 -3.68
CA THR A 20 11.79 -23.93 -3.04
C THR A 20 11.65 -22.77 -4.01
N LEU A 21 10.62 -22.81 -4.87
CA LEU A 21 10.16 -21.59 -5.51
C LEU A 21 9.46 -20.74 -4.45
N ALA A 22 10.15 -19.70 -4.05
CA ALA A 22 9.71 -18.69 -3.11
C ALA A 22 8.41 -18.03 -3.66
N ASP A 23 7.29 -18.25 -2.97
CA ASP A 23 5.98 -17.75 -3.39
C ASP A 23 5.80 -16.30 -2.94
N LYS A 24 6.01 -15.39 -3.87
CA LYS A 24 5.94 -13.95 -3.62
C LYS A 24 4.53 -13.42 -3.73
N ILE A 25 4.14 -12.61 -2.75
CA ILE A 25 2.87 -11.89 -2.73
C ILE A 25 3.10 -10.39 -2.77
N LEU A 26 2.30 -9.69 -3.57
CA LEU A 26 2.27 -8.23 -3.63
C LEU A 26 1.77 -7.66 -2.30
N LEU A 27 2.60 -6.87 -1.63
CA LEU A 27 2.27 -6.19 -0.38
C LEU A 27 1.56 -4.85 -0.60
N GLY A 28 1.91 -4.14 -1.67
CA GLY A 28 1.34 -2.84 -1.95
C GLY A 28 2.24 -1.96 -2.78
N TYR A 29 1.86 -0.69 -2.84
CA TYR A 29 2.45 0.33 -3.69
C TYR A 29 2.99 1.48 -2.85
N ARG A 30 4.03 2.14 -3.35
CA ARG A 30 4.49 3.42 -2.82
C ARG A 30 4.99 4.33 -3.92
N ARG A 31 4.94 5.61 -3.62
CA ARG A 31 5.55 6.65 -4.45
C ARG A 31 6.79 7.18 -3.78
N VAL A 32 7.82 7.38 -4.58
CA VAL A 32 9.13 7.83 -4.09
C VAL A 32 9.74 8.82 -5.06
N ASN A 33 10.63 9.68 -4.56
CA ASN A 33 11.40 10.52 -5.46
C ASN A 33 12.42 9.69 -6.25
N LYS A 34 12.99 10.26 -7.32
CA LYS A 34 13.96 9.58 -8.19
C LYS A 34 15.17 9.00 -7.43
N LEU A 35 15.71 9.71 -6.44
CA LEU A 35 16.89 9.24 -5.71
C LEU A 35 16.60 7.96 -4.94
N GLU A 36 15.45 7.91 -4.27
CA GLU A 36 14.99 6.71 -3.56
C GLU A 36 14.63 5.58 -4.53
N ALA A 37 13.99 5.87 -5.67
CA ALA A 37 13.74 4.87 -6.71
C ALA A 37 15.03 4.26 -7.29
N ASP A 38 16.06 5.08 -7.52
CA ASP A 38 17.35 4.63 -8.02
C ASP A 38 18.03 3.69 -7.01
N GLN A 39 17.92 4.00 -5.71
CA GLN A 39 18.41 3.11 -4.66
C GLN A 39 17.64 1.78 -4.60
N ILE A 40 16.30 1.82 -4.65
CA ILE A 40 15.47 0.61 -4.68
C ILE A 40 15.81 -0.27 -5.89
N LYS A 41 15.99 0.32 -7.08
CA LYS A 41 16.39 -0.42 -8.29
C LYS A 41 17.77 -1.06 -8.14
N LYS A 42 18.72 -0.36 -7.51
CA LYS A 42 20.08 -0.85 -7.26
C LYS A 42 20.07 -2.05 -6.32
N GLU A 43 19.34 -1.95 -5.21
CA GLU A 43 19.26 -3.00 -4.18
C GLU A 43 18.25 -4.10 -4.52
N LYS A 44 17.35 -3.84 -5.47
CA LYS A 44 16.19 -4.68 -5.80
C LYS A 44 15.25 -4.94 -4.61
N ASN A 45 15.31 -4.05 -3.61
CA ASN A 45 14.56 -4.16 -2.37
C ASN A 45 14.18 -2.77 -1.85
N ILE A 46 13.21 -2.71 -0.93
CA ILE A 46 13.00 -1.52 -0.10
C ILE A 46 14.16 -1.37 0.88
N PHE A 47 14.43 -0.13 1.25
CA PHE A 47 15.44 0.20 2.26
C PHE A 47 14.89 1.27 3.19
N ARG A 48 15.44 1.36 4.40
CA ARG A 48 15.07 2.41 5.35
C ARG A 48 16.25 2.81 6.23
N ASP A 49 16.52 4.11 6.22
CA ASP A 49 17.44 4.77 7.14
C ASP A 49 16.64 5.66 8.10
N ILE A 50 17.11 5.77 9.34
CA ILE A 50 16.43 6.51 10.41
C ILE A 50 16.18 7.99 10.05
N LYS A 51 17.02 8.59 9.20
CA LYS A 51 16.84 9.99 8.76
C LYS A 51 15.57 10.18 7.95
N PHE A 52 15.09 9.14 7.26
CA PHE A 52 13.79 9.21 6.58
C PHE A 52 12.64 9.23 7.58
N ASP A 53 12.76 8.50 8.69
CA ASP A 53 11.77 8.47 9.75
C ASP A 53 11.69 9.81 10.48
N GLU A 54 12.84 10.37 10.85
CA GLU A 54 12.92 11.71 11.45
C GLU A 54 12.30 12.77 10.54
N LYS A 55 12.63 12.73 9.24
CA LYS A 55 12.04 13.64 8.25
C LYS A 55 10.53 13.44 8.08
N ALA A 56 10.04 12.19 8.14
CA ALA A 56 8.61 11.90 8.06
C ALA A 56 7.88 12.44 9.31
N LYS A 57 8.45 12.24 10.50
CA LYS A 57 7.94 12.80 11.75
C LYS A 57 7.85 14.31 11.71
N LEU A 58 8.93 15.00 11.33
CA LEU A 58 8.96 16.47 11.23
C LEU A 58 7.91 17.04 10.26
N LYS A 59 7.47 16.25 9.29
CA LYS A 59 6.44 16.63 8.31
C LYS A 59 5.03 16.19 8.67
N GLY A 60 4.84 15.48 9.80
CA GLY A 60 3.56 14.86 10.14
C GLY A 60 3.15 13.77 9.15
N TRP A 61 4.11 13.08 8.54
CA TRP A 61 3.85 11.96 7.61
C TRP A 61 3.99 10.60 8.28
N ALA A 62 4.54 10.54 9.49
CA ALA A 62 4.70 9.30 10.27
C ALA A 62 3.44 8.98 11.09
N GLN A 63 2.30 8.77 10.41
CA GLN A 63 1.00 8.56 11.05
C GLN A 63 0.98 7.37 12.02
N ILE A 64 1.57 6.24 11.65
CA ILE A 64 1.62 5.00 12.45
C ILE A 64 3.05 4.60 12.82
N GLY A 65 3.93 5.61 12.90
CA GLY A 65 5.30 5.46 13.35
C GLY A 65 6.34 5.32 12.23
N TYR A 66 7.49 4.74 12.58
CA TYR A 66 8.72 4.69 11.78
C TYR A 66 8.81 3.43 10.92
N GLY A 67 9.10 3.60 9.63
CA GLY A 67 9.15 2.50 8.69
C GLY A 67 8.86 2.87 7.24
N VAL A 68 8.65 1.84 6.43
CA VAL A 68 8.25 1.96 5.03
C VAL A 68 6.74 1.86 4.91
N TYR A 69 6.12 2.96 4.49
CA TYR A 69 4.69 3.03 4.22
C TYR A 69 4.40 2.50 2.82
N LEU A 70 3.46 1.56 2.77
CA LEU A 70 2.88 1.00 1.56
C LEU A 70 1.38 1.23 1.58
N SER A 71 0.80 1.28 0.40
CA SER A 71 -0.61 1.48 0.19
C SER A 71 -1.22 0.34 -0.58
N MET A 72 -2.50 0.08 -0.33
CA MET A 72 -3.27 -0.91 -1.05
C MET A 72 -3.41 -0.58 -2.55
N ALA A 73 -3.57 0.71 -2.90
CA ALA A 73 -3.85 1.14 -4.26
C ALA A 73 -2.76 2.06 -4.84
N VAL A 74 -2.52 1.94 -6.14
CA VAL A 74 -1.48 2.68 -6.88
C VAL A 74 -1.59 4.21 -6.75
N HIS A 75 -2.82 4.73 -6.65
CA HIS A 75 -3.13 6.17 -6.62
C HIS A 75 -3.56 6.69 -5.25
N SER A 76 -3.25 5.94 -4.19
CA SER A 76 -3.65 6.27 -2.81
C SER A 76 -2.84 7.40 -2.15
N TYR A 77 -1.71 7.81 -2.76
CA TYR A 77 -0.87 8.90 -2.26
C TYR A 77 -0.93 10.09 -3.21
N ARG A 78 -0.88 11.30 -2.65
CA ARG A 78 -0.91 12.58 -3.38
C ARG A 78 0.04 12.61 -4.58
N ASP A 79 -0.42 13.22 -5.66
CA ASP A 79 0.30 13.31 -6.91
C ASP A 79 1.42 14.37 -6.90
N ASN A 80 2.67 13.91 -6.84
CA ASN A 80 3.79 14.68 -7.36
C ASN A 80 4.20 14.11 -8.73
N PRO A 81 4.08 14.88 -9.82
CA PRO A 81 4.33 14.36 -11.18
C PRO A 81 5.78 13.88 -11.42
N LYS A 82 6.71 14.15 -10.50
CA LYS A 82 8.11 13.70 -10.56
C LYS A 82 8.38 12.42 -9.76
N ASP A 83 7.42 11.93 -9.01
CA ASP A 83 7.58 10.71 -8.22
C ASP A 83 7.53 9.47 -9.12
N TRP A 84 8.27 8.45 -8.73
CA TRP A 84 8.30 7.12 -9.32
C TRP A 84 7.28 6.23 -8.62
N TRP A 85 6.79 5.24 -9.35
CA TRP A 85 5.85 4.25 -8.87
C TRP A 85 6.60 2.97 -8.54
N CYS A 86 6.53 2.54 -7.29
CA CYS A 86 7.12 1.29 -6.86
C CYS A 86 6.05 0.33 -6.35
N TYR A 87 6.23 -0.95 -6.63
CA TYR A 87 5.50 -2.01 -5.97
C TYR A 87 6.48 -2.82 -5.10
N VAL A 88 5.95 -3.42 -4.03
CA VAL A 88 6.72 -4.23 -3.09
C VAL A 88 6.07 -5.59 -2.95
N GLU A 89 6.88 -6.63 -3.04
CA GLU A 89 6.51 -8.02 -2.79
C GLU A 89 7.24 -8.53 -1.56
N ALA A 90 6.74 -9.60 -0.97
CA ALA A 90 7.39 -10.36 0.10
C ALA A 90 7.16 -11.85 -0.09
N GLU A 91 7.98 -12.65 0.58
CA GLU A 91 7.72 -14.08 0.71
C GLU A 91 6.45 -14.33 1.52
N ARG A 92 5.55 -15.14 0.97
CA ARG A 92 4.24 -15.41 1.57
C ARG A 92 4.37 -15.93 2.99
N ASP A 93 5.23 -16.91 3.21
CA ASP A 93 5.35 -17.57 4.51
C ASP A 93 5.84 -16.59 5.59
N GLN A 94 6.79 -15.71 5.23
CA GLN A 94 7.27 -14.67 6.13
C GLN A 94 6.16 -13.65 6.44
N LEU A 95 5.38 -13.24 5.43
CA LEU A 95 4.23 -12.36 5.63
C LEU A 95 3.16 -12.99 6.52
N VAL A 96 2.84 -14.26 6.30
CA VAL A 96 1.84 -15.02 7.07
C VAL A 96 2.28 -15.13 8.53
N ALA A 97 3.56 -15.41 8.77
CA ALA A 97 4.12 -15.55 10.11
C ALA A 97 4.26 -14.20 10.85
N ALA A 98 4.46 -13.08 10.14
CA ALA A 98 4.67 -11.78 10.76
C ALA A 98 3.42 -11.29 11.52
N PRO A 99 3.55 -10.86 12.80
CA PRO A 99 2.46 -10.25 13.54
C PRO A 99 1.97 -8.97 12.86
N LYS A 100 0.66 -8.73 12.92
CA LYS A 100 0.02 -7.52 12.39
C LYS A 100 -0.76 -6.85 13.50
N VAL A 101 -0.63 -5.53 13.60
CA VAL A 101 -1.36 -4.72 14.57
C VAL A 101 -2.04 -3.56 13.85
N TRP A 102 -3.33 -3.41 14.09
CA TRP A 102 -4.09 -2.25 13.68
C TRP A 102 -3.86 -1.09 14.65
N ILE A 103 -3.44 0.06 14.14
CA ILE A 103 -3.21 1.28 14.94
C ILE A 103 -4.47 2.14 14.87
N PRO A 104 -5.20 2.29 15.99
CA PRO A 104 -6.41 3.10 16.03
C PRO A 104 -6.08 4.58 15.91
N LYS A 105 -7.10 5.37 15.56
CA LYS A 105 -6.97 6.81 15.31
C LYS A 105 -6.40 7.59 16.49
N ASP A 106 -6.75 7.18 17.71
CA ASP A 106 -6.27 7.82 18.94
C ASP A 106 -4.76 7.65 19.16
N TYR A 107 -4.07 6.80 18.40
CA TYR A 107 -2.62 6.62 18.44
C TYR A 107 -1.93 7.19 17.19
N TRP A 108 -2.67 7.80 16.26
CA TRP A 108 -2.05 8.39 15.08
C TRP A 108 -1.20 9.60 15.45
N TYR A 109 -0.01 9.71 14.84
CA TYR A 109 0.97 10.77 15.06
C TYR A 109 1.52 10.88 16.50
N HIS A 110 1.20 9.93 17.37
CA HIS A 110 1.86 9.81 18.66
C HIS A 110 3.38 9.60 18.47
N PRO A 111 4.21 9.96 19.48
CA PRO A 111 5.62 9.60 19.47
C PRO A 111 5.84 8.10 19.23
N GLU A 112 6.92 7.74 18.53
CA GLU A 112 7.22 6.34 18.19
C GLU A 112 7.21 5.43 19.43
N GLU A 113 7.72 5.88 20.57
CA GLU A 113 7.73 5.13 21.83
C GLU A 113 6.32 4.78 22.31
N GLU A 114 5.34 5.69 22.15
CA GLU A 114 3.96 5.45 22.54
C GLU A 114 3.26 4.49 21.56
N ILE A 115 3.54 4.63 20.26
CA ILE A 115 3.04 3.69 19.24
C ILE A 115 3.64 2.29 19.47
N GLU A 116 4.94 2.18 19.75
CA GLU A 116 5.58 0.90 20.08
C GLU A 116 5.03 0.30 21.38
N GLY A 117 4.78 1.12 22.40
CA GLY A 117 4.13 0.69 23.64
C GLY A 117 2.74 0.11 23.39
N TYR A 118 1.93 0.77 22.55
CA TYR A 118 0.63 0.26 22.12
C TYR A 118 0.77 -1.05 21.36
N VAL A 119 1.60 -1.11 20.31
CA VAL A 119 1.83 -2.32 19.53
C VAL A 119 2.23 -3.46 20.45
N GLN A 120 3.21 -3.25 21.33
CA GLN A 120 3.69 -4.25 22.26
C GLN A 120 2.58 -4.78 23.19
N SER A 121 1.64 -3.92 23.60
CA SER A 121 0.50 -4.33 24.43
C SER A 121 -0.47 -5.28 23.72
N GLN A 122 -0.49 -5.28 22.38
CA GLN A 122 -1.32 -6.18 21.57
C GLN A 122 -0.61 -7.51 21.27
N LEU A 123 0.72 -7.55 21.39
CA LEU A 123 1.54 -8.71 21.00
C LEU A 123 1.61 -9.78 22.10
N ALA A 124 1.91 -11.01 21.69
CA ALA A 124 2.24 -12.07 22.65
C ALA A 124 3.57 -11.76 23.37
N LYS A 125 3.76 -12.29 24.58
CA LYS A 125 4.93 -12.01 25.45
C LYS A 125 6.31 -12.23 24.79
N LYS A 126 6.40 -13.10 23.78
CA LYS A 126 7.66 -13.42 23.07
C LYS A 126 7.87 -12.60 21.80
N GLU A 127 6.91 -11.77 21.42
CA GLU A 127 6.95 -10.94 20.21
C GLU A 127 7.37 -9.51 20.58
N HIS A 128 7.93 -8.79 19.61
CA HIS A 128 8.44 -7.44 19.79
C HIS A 128 7.73 -6.44 18.87
N ALA A 129 7.43 -5.23 19.35
CA ALA A 129 6.76 -4.20 18.55
C ALA A 129 7.47 -3.87 17.22
N SER A 130 8.80 -3.91 17.21
CA SER A 130 9.63 -3.70 16.03
C SER A 130 9.52 -4.82 14.98
N SER A 131 8.91 -5.96 15.33
CA SER A 131 8.70 -7.13 14.46
C SER A 131 7.26 -7.26 13.94
N ALA A 132 6.39 -6.29 14.27
CA ALA A 132 4.98 -6.30 13.87
C ALA A 132 4.69 -5.29 12.77
N ILE A 133 4.06 -5.76 11.69
CA ILE A 133 3.52 -4.89 10.64
C ILE A 133 2.40 -4.06 11.24
N ARG A 134 2.41 -2.74 10.99
CA ARG A 134 1.40 -1.82 11.51
C ARG A 134 0.44 -1.43 10.40
N MET A 135 -0.85 -1.37 10.68
CA MET A 135 -1.88 -1.05 9.69
C MET A 135 -2.84 0.01 10.21
N SER A 136 -3.38 0.85 9.35
CA SER A 136 -4.42 1.83 9.72
C SER A 136 -5.16 2.35 8.49
N LYS A 137 -6.25 3.08 8.71
CA LYS A 137 -6.81 4.00 7.71
C LYS A 137 -5.85 5.18 7.50
N VAL A 138 -5.81 5.76 6.31
CA VAL A 138 -5.09 7.02 6.04
C VAL A 138 -5.92 8.21 6.53
N GLU A 139 -5.32 9.18 7.25
CA GLU A 139 -6.06 10.24 7.97
C GLU A 139 -6.96 11.14 7.09
N ALA A 140 -6.58 11.48 5.85
CA ALA A 140 -7.39 12.40 5.04
C ALA A 140 -7.16 12.23 3.54
N GLY A 141 -8.24 12.40 2.77
CA GLY A 141 -8.20 12.67 1.32
C GLY A 141 -8.16 11.45 0.40
N HIS A 142 -8.27 10.24 0.94
CA HIS A 142 -8.21 9.01 0.18
C HIS A 142 -9.25 8.03 0.73
N GLU A 143 -10.45 8.04 0.13
CA GLU A 143 -11.63 7.24 0.48
C GLU A 143 -11.25 5.86 1.05
N ASN A 144 -11.47 5.66 2.35
CA ASN A 144 -11.31 4.37 3.04
C ASN A 144 -10.02 3.59 2.74
N ASN A 145 -8.93 4.27 2.36
CA ASN A 145 -7.69 3.60 2.02
C ASN A 145 -6.96 3.11 3.27
N ILE A 146 -6.60 1.83 3.24
CA ILE A 146 -5.75 1.20 4.24
C ILE A 146 -4.29 1.41 3.83
N GLN A 147 -3.48 1.83 4.78
CA GLN A 147 -2.03 1.84 4.67
C GLN A 147 -1.43 0.76 5.55
N MET A 148 -0.26 0.29 5.11
CA MET A 148 0.56 -0.65 5.83
C MET A 148 1.93 -0.01 6.07
N LEU A 149 2.48 -0.20 7.26
CA LEU A 149 3.84 0.16 7.61
C LEU A 149 4.63 -1.11 7.94
N ILE A 150 5.77 -1.26 7.27
CA ILE A 150 6.79 -2.24 7.63
C ILE A 150 7.81 -1.50 8.51
N PRO A 151 7.95 -1.85 9.80
CA PRO A 151 8.88 -1.18 10.72
C PRO A 151 10.31 -1.11 10.19
N THR A 152 11.03 -0.03 10.52
CA THR A 152 12.40 0.19 10.07
C THR A 152 13.31 -1.00 10.35
N TRP A 153 13.21 -1.60 11.54
CA TRP A 153 13.98 -2.79 11.89
C TRP A 153 13.67 -3.99 10.97
N MET A 154 12.38 -4.26 10.66
CA MET A 154 12.01 -5.36 9.76
C MET A 154 12.57 -5.17 8.35
N VAL A 155 12.59 -3.94 7.86
CA VAL A 155 13.17 -3.61 6.55
C VAL A 155 14.68 -3.84 6.56
N GLN A 156 15.37 -3.36 7.60
CA GLN A 156 16.83 -3.49 7.72
C GLN A 156 17.30 -4.94 7.89
N GLN A 157 16.52 -5.76 8.61
CA GLN A 157 16.81 -7.18 8.78
C GLN A 157 16.23 -8.05 7.66
N ASN A 158 15.56 -7.44 6.67
CA ASN A 158 14.88 -8.14 5.58
C ASN A 158 13.97 -9.29 6.06
N VAL A 159 13.24 -9.07 7.15
CA VAL A 159 12.45 -10.12 7.84
C VAL A 159 11.41 -10.76 6.92
N LEU A 160 10.80 -9.96 6.04
CA LEU A 160 9.77 -10.43 5.11
C LEU A 160 10.34 -10.92 3.77
N GLU A 161 11.67 -10.94 3.63
CA GLU A 161 12.36 -11.24 2.36
C GLU A 161 11.78 -10.41 1.20
N THR A 162 11.66 -9.09 1.42
CA THR A 162 11.00 -8.22 0.47
C THR A 162 11.79 -8.11 -0.84
N SER A 163 11.07 -7.78 -1.90
CA SER A 163 11.66 -7.25 -3.13
C SER A 163 10.84 -6.10 -3.66
N ALA A 164 11.47 -5.16 -4.36
CA ALA A 164 10.79 -3.99 -4.88
C ALA A 164 11.30 -3.60 -6.27
N ARG A 165 10.38 -3.06 -7.08
CA ARG A 165 10.69 -2.51 -8.40
C ARG A 165 10.02 -1.16 -8.55
N CYS A 166 10.71 -0.25 -9.22
CA CYS A 166 10.24 1.11 -9.44
C CYS A 166 10.27 1.47 -10.92
N TYR A 167 9.24 2.19 -11.35
CA TYR A 167 9.02 2.63 -12.71
C TYR A 167 8.74 4.12 -12.74
N GLN A 168 9.08 4.76 -13.85
CA GLN A 168 8.92 6.19 -14.00
C GLN A 168 7.46 6.56 -14.26
N THR A 169 6.65 5.65 -14.78
CA THR A 169 5.23 5.88 -15.05
C THR A 169 4.38 4.72 -14.54
N VAL A 170 3.13 5.03 -14.19
CA VAL A 170 2.16 4.03 -13.73
C VAL A 170 1.88 2.93 -14.77
N ASN A 171 1.92 3.27 -16.06
CA ASN A 171 1.63 2.34 -17.16
C ASN A 171 2.66 1.23 -17.31
N GLU A 172 3.84 1.37 -16.69
CA GLU A 172 4.88 0.35 -16.71
C GLU A 172 4.75 -0.65 -15.55
N LEU A 173 3.83 -0.41 -14.60
CA LEU A 173 3.63 -1.34 -13.49
C LEU A 173 3.01 -2.65 -13.99
N PRO A 174 3.53 -3.81 -13.56
CA PRO A 174 2.93 -5.10 -13.87
C PRO A 174 1.62 -5.35 -13.10
N TYR A 175 1.39 -4.60 -12.01
CA TYR A 175 0.21 -4.70 -11.16
C TYR A 175 -0.47 -3.33 -11.04
N VAL A 176 -1.77 -3.29 -11.26
CA VAL A 176 -2.59 -2.07 -11.07
C VAL A 176 -3.79 -2.28 -10.16
N ASN A 177 -4.10 -3.54 -9.83
CA ASN A 177 -5.23 -3.88 -8.98
C ASN A 177 -4.90 -3.61 -7.51
N PRO A 178 -5.84 -3.08 -6.72
CA PRO A 178 -5.65 -2.92 -5.28
C PRO A 178 -5.30 -4.25 -4.58
N VAL A 179 -4.41 -4.19 -3.59
CA VAL A 179 -4.05 -5.33 -2.74
C VAL A 179 -5.08 -5.51 -1.62
N SER A 180 -5.83 -6.61 -1.62
CA SER A 180 -6.72 -6.91 -0.49
C SER A 180 -5.91 -7.37 0.75
N TYR A 181 -6.16 -6.72 1.87
CA TYR A 181 -5.60 -7.06 3.19
C TYR A 181 -6.58 -7.86 4.07
N GLU A 182 -7.84 -8.04 3.64
CA GLU A 182 -8.92 -8.60 4.46
C GLU A 182 -8.66 -10.03 4.95
N ASN A 183 -7.95 -10.82 4.14
CA ASN A 183 -7.71 -12.23 4.43
C ASN A 183 -6.28 -12.51 4.94
N TRP A 184 -5.55 -11.47 5.34
CA TRP A 184 -4.21 -11.67 5.87
C TRP A 184 -4.29 -12.23 7.29
N PRO A 185 -3.53 -13.29 7.61
CA PRO A 185 -3.57 -13.90 8.94
C PRO A 185 -2.71 -13.10 9.93
N ASN A 186 -2.82 -13.50 11.21
CA ASN A 186 -1.94 -13.07 12.29
C ASN A 186 -2.09 -11.60 12.73
N PHE A 187 -3.29 -11.04 12.57
CA PHE A 187 -3.68 -9.84 13.30
C PHE A 187 -3.83 -10.14 14.79
N ARG A 188 -3.37 -9.21 15.63
CA ARG A 188 -3.41 -9.32 17.09
C ARG A 188 -4.58 -8.57 17.72
N ASN A 189 -5.14 -7.63 16.97
CA ASN A 189 -6.34 -6.89 17.32
C ASN A 189 -7.20 -6.71 16.08
N GLU A 190 -8.51 -6.53 16.31
CA GLU A 190 -9.43 -6.24 15.22
C GLU A 190 -9.36 -4.75 14.87
N PRO A 191 -9.46 -4.42 13.57
CA PRO A 191 -9.64 -3.04 13.18
C PRO A 191 -11.01 -2.57 13.69
N ASN A 192 -11.07 -1.48 14.47
CA ASN A 192 -12.32 -0.80 14.79
C ASN A 192 -12.86 -0.13 13.51
N VAL A 193 -13.39 -0.93 12.57
CA VAL A 193 -13.96 -0.44 11.30
C VAL A 193 -15.44 -0.06 11.46
N GLY A 194 -16.04 -0.28 12.65
CA GLY A 194 -17.47 -0.09 12.90
C GLY A 194 -17.85 1.28 13.47
N GLU A 195 -18.87 1.86 12.83
CA GLU A 195 -19.90 2.81 13.32
C GLU A 195 -19.83 4.31 12.94
N ASP A 196 -18.71 4.88 12.52
CA ASP A 196 -18.65 6.34 12.31
C ASP A 196 -19.33 6.88 11.03
N GLU A 197 -19.79 6.04 10.09
CA GLU A 197 -20.35 6.49 8.80
C GLU A 197 -21.87 6.30 8.60
N GLU A 198 -22.66 5.98 9.63
CA GLU A 198 -24.13 5.89 9.51
C GLU A 198 -24.88 7.12 10.09
N SER A 199 -24.31 8.34 9.99
CA SER A 199 -24.98 9.58 10.44
C SER A 199 -25.04 10.70 9.40
N SER A 200 -25.13 10.40 8.11
CA SER A 200 -25.52 11.41 7.10
C SER A 200 -26.25 10.83 5.89
N SER A 201 -27.32 10.06 6.10
CA SER A 201 -28.40 10.01 5.12
C SER A 201 -29.74 10.17 5.82
N GLY A 202 -30.37 11.33 5.58
CA GLY A 202 -31.65 11.69 6.17
C GLY A 202 -32.73 10.66 5.84
N GLY A 203 -33.22 9.99 6.86
CA GLY A 203 -34.41 9.15 6.80
C GLY A 203 -35.63 9.96 6.36
N ARG A 204 -35.90 9.99 5.06
CA ARG A 204 -37.22 10.34 4.53
C ARG A 204 -38.07 9.07 4.52
N ARG A 205 -38.76 8.82 5.64
CA ARG A 205 -39.92 7.93 5.66
C ARG A 205 -40.93 8.38 4.62
N LYS A 206 -41.19 7.57 3.59
CA LYS A 206 -42.47 7.57 2.86
C LYS A 206 -42.90 6.14 2.60
N GLY A 207 -44.13 5.88 3.02
CA GLY A 207 -44.73 4.56 3.03
C GLY A 207 -45.07 4.01 1.64
N LYS A 208 -45.20 2.68 1.68
CA LYS A 208 -45.94 1.75 0.83
C LYS A 208 -46.82 2.35 -0.28
N ALA A 209 -46.40 2.04 -1.51
CA ALA A 209 -47.09 1.76 -2.78
C ALA A 209 -48.58 2.14 -2.98
N GLU A 210 -48.83 2.82 -4.10
CA GLU A 210 -50.02 2.58 -4.93
C GLU A 210 -49.68 2.67 -6.43
N LYS A 211 -50.23 1.74 -7.21
CA LYS A 211 -50.04 1.56 -8.66
C LYS A 211 -50.75 2.68 -9.44
N GLY A 212 -50.03 3.37 -10.33
CA GLY A 212 -50.61 4.28 -11.33
C GLY A 212 -49.92 4.11 -12.69
N LYS A 213 -50.72 3.85 -13.73
CA LYS A 213 -50.31 3.62 -15.13
C LYS A 213 -49.93 4.93 -15.86
N THR A 214 -49.11 4.75 -16.90
CA THR A 214 -48.98 5.55 -18.16
C THR A 214 -48.46 6.98 -18.11
N ALA A 215 -47.33 7.25 -18.78
CA ALA A 215 -47.29 7.81 -20.14
C ALA A 215 -45.85 7.88 -20.70
N LYS A 216 -45.68 7.50 -21.96
CA LYS A 216 -44.44 7.61 -22.75
C LYS A 216 -44.14 9.10 -23.03
N GLY A 217 -43.03 9.61 -22.50
CA GLY A 217 -42.40 10.87 -22.92
C GLY A 217 -41.17 10.60 -23.79
N LYS A 218 -41.14 11.17 -24.99
CA LYS A 218 -40.01 11.19 -25.95
C LYS A 218 -38.80 11.95 -25.37
N PRO A 219 -37.56 11.48 -25.55
CA PRO A 219 -36.39 12.32 -25.32
C PRO A 219 -36.16 13.28 -26.51
N GLU A 220 -36.12 14.56 -26.19
CA GLU A 220 -35.80 15.66 -27.10
C GLU A 220 -34.28 15.71 -27.33
N LYS A 221 -33.88 15.77 -28.60
CA LYS A 221 -32.48 15.81 -29.05
C LYS A 221 -31.89 17.21 -28.81
N GLY A 222 -31.12 17.37 -27.74
CA GLY A 222 -30.21 18.51 -27.58
C GLY A 222 -29.03 18.44 -28.56
N LYS A 223 -28.85 19.49 -29.34
CA LYS A 223 -27.81 19.68 -30.37
C LYS A 223 -26.50 20.16 -29.70
N PRO A 224 -25.32 19.76 -30.19
CA PRO A 224 -24.04 20.14 -29.56
C PRO A 224 -23.65 21.58 -29.89
N GLU A 225 -23.30 22.35 -28.86
CA GLU A 225 -22.73 23.68 -29.00
C GLU A 225 -21.21 23.59 -29.22
N LYS A 226 -20.74 24.11 -30.36
CA LYS A 226 -19.34 24.15 -30.76
C LYS A 226 -18.63 25.29 -30.03
N GLY A 227 -17.86 24.97 -28.98
CA GLY A 227 -16.89 25.89 -28.38
C GLY A 227 -15.69 26.12 -29.31
N LYS A 228 -15.41 27.39 -29.62
CA LYS A 228 -14.30 27.85 -30.46
C LYS A 228 -12.95 27.73 -29.73
N ILE A 229 -11.94 27.48 -30.56
CA ILE A 229 -10.50 27.38 -30.27
C ILE A 229 -9.91 28.75 -29.91
N GLU A 230 -9.12 28.82 -28.84
CA GLU A 230 -8.14 29.90 -28.64
C GLU A 230 -6.72 29.34 -28.72
N LYS A 231 -5.99 29.72 -29.78
CA LYS A 231 -4.58 29.42 -29.99
C LYS A 231 -3.73 30.41 -29.17
N GLY A 232 -3.16 29.94 -28.06
CA GLY A 232 -2.14 30.67 -27.31
C GLY A 232 -0.83 30.79 -28.11
N LYS A 233 -0.39 32.02 -28.35
CA LYS A 233 0.88 32.37 -29.02
C LYS A 233 2.09 32.04 -28.14
N THR A 234 3.05 31.34 -28.73
CA THR A 234 4.39 31.08 -28.18
C THR A 234 5.23 32.37 -28.15
N ARG A 235 5.72 32.79 -26.98
CA ARG A 235 6.77 33.82 -26.86
C ARG A 235 8.15 33.17 -26.98
N LYS A 236 8.88 33.47 -28.06
CA LYS A 236 10.31 33.19 -28.19
C LYS A 236 11.09 34.12 -27.27
N GLY A 237 11.73 33.56 -26.23
CA GLY A 237 12.73 34.24 -25.43
C GLY A 237 14.04 34.38 -26.21
N LYS A 238 14.61 35.58 -26.16
CA LYS A 238 15.88 35.98 -26.80
C LYS A 238 17.04 35.62 -25.84
N PRO A 239 18.12 34.99 -26.29
CA PRO A 239 19.29 34.75 -25.44
C PRO A 239 20.04 36.07 -25.16
N ARG A 240 20.49 36.21 -23.91
CA ARG A 240 21.30 37.33 -23.43
C ARG A 240 22.78 36.89 -23.46
N PRO A 241 23.70 37.67 -24.06
CA PRO A 241 25.13 37.35 -24.04
C PRO A 241 25.79 37.88 -22.77
N GLN A 242 26.59 37.05 -22.11
CA GLN A 242 27.82 37.41 -21.38
C GLN A 242 28.80 36.24 -21.54
#